data_AF-A0A352UL08-F1
#
_entry.id   AF-A0A352UL08-F1
#
_cell.length_a   1.000
_cell.length_b   1.000
_cell.length_c   1.000
_cell.angle_alpha   90.00
_cell.angle_beta   90.00
_cell.angle_gamma   90.00
#
_symmetry.space_group_name_H-M   'P 1'
#
loop_
_entity.id
_entity.type
_entity.pdbx_description
1 polymer ?
#
loop_
_entity_poly.entity_id
_entity_poly.type
_entity_poly.pdbx_seq_one_letter_code
_entity_poly.pdbx_strand_id
1 'polypeptide(L)'
;MGLKRNKLVSAGAGDYMGEKAEGGVVSEIYGFRMAPVIALDIYSPEDGGNGAEGCLAGAASVSAAFRQLPSGIKARALSCGETKFDGTTGMFHMPAELSCDAFFTREMNAQTGEFYDFVLKGVLG
;
A
#
# COMPACT_ATOMS: atom_id res chain seq x y z
N MET A 1 6.25 -10.54 -5.17
CA MET A 1 5.56 -9.60 -4.25
C MET A 1 4.33 -10.30 -3.71
N GLY A 2 4.08 -10.23 -2.41
CA GLY A 2 2.95 -10.93 -1.77
C GLY A 2 2.53 -10.29 -0.46
N LEU A 3 1.28 -10.49 -0.03
CA LEU A 3 0.80 -9.98 1.25
C LEU A 3 1.44 -10.78 2.39
N LYS A 4 2.27 -10.14 3.22
CA LYS A 4 2.96 -10.81 4.32
C LYS A 4 2.08 -10.92 5.56
N ARG A 5 1.44 -9.81 5.93
CA ARG A 5 0.49 -9.74 7.04
C ARG A 5 -0.46 -8.57 6.82
N ASN A 6 -1.61 -8.64 7.46
CA ASN A 6 -2.55 -7.54 7.48
C ASN A 6 -3.27 -7.49 8.83
N LYS A 7 -3.64 -6.27 9.25
CA LYS A 7 -4.44 -6.03 10.44
C LYS A 7 -5.59 -5.09 10.11
N LEU A 8 -6.81 -5.47 10.45
CA LEU A 8 -7.93 -4.54 10.55
C LEU A 8 -7.72 -3.67 11.79
N VAL A 9 -7.63 -2.36 11.61
CA VAL A 9 -7.35 -1.41 12.70
C VAL A 9 -8.64 -0.86 13.31
N SER A 10 -9.65 -0.68 12.48
CA SER A 10 -10.97 -0.20 12.87
C SER A 10 -11.76 -1.25 13.67
N ALA A 11 -12.64 -0.78 14.56
CA ALA A 11 -13.51 -1.65 15.37
C ALA A 11 -14.97 -1.63 14.87
N GLY A 12 -15.75 -2.67 15.23
CA GLY A 12 -17.19 -2.69 15.01
C GLY A 12 -17.59 -2.55 13.54
N ALA A 13 -18.52 -1.63 13.24
CA ALA A 13 -19.06 -1.41 11.90
C ALA A 13 -18.25 -0.40 11.05
N GLY A 14 -17.11 0.08 11.54
CA GLY A 14 -16.24 1.05 10.87
C GLY A 14 -16.04 2.33 11.69
N ASP A 15 -15.02 3.09 11.31
CA ASP A 15 -14.66 4.39 11.90
C ASP A 15 -15.23 5.54 11.06
N TYR A 16 -15.51 6.68 11.69
CA TYR A 16 -15.70 7.94 10.97
C TYR A 16 -14.37 8.40 10.36
N MET A 17 -14.38 8.73 9.07
CA MET A 17 -13.19 9.07 8.28
C MET A 17 -13.19 10.50 7.73
N GLY A 18 -14.21 11.29 8.08
CA GLY A 18 -14.35 12.69 7.68
C GLY A 18 -15.63 12.94 6.89
N GLU A 19 -15.66 14.06 6.19
CA GLU A 19 -16.79 14.52 5.38
C GLU A 19 -16.35 14.87 3.96
N LYS A 20 -17.29 14.76 3.02
CA LYS A 20 -17.13 15.20 1.64
C LYS A 20 -18.19 16.26 1.35
N ALA A 21 -17.75 17.42 0.88
CA ALA A 21 -18.63 18.45 0.36
C ALA A 21 -18.56 18.45 -1.17
N GLU A 22 -19.67 18.16 -1.83
CA GLU A 22 -19.78 18.18 -3.29
C GLU A 22 -21.15 18.75 -3.70
N GLY A 23 -21.17 19.70 -4.63
CA GLY A 23 -22.42 20.29 -5.13
C GLY A 23 -23.30 20.98 -4.06
N GLY A 24 -22.71 21.44 -2.95
CA GLY A 24 -23.45 22.05 -1.83
C GLY A 24 -24.07 21.04 -0.84
N VAL A 25 -23.84 19.74 -1.04
CA VAL A 25 -24.26 18.68 -0.12
C VAL A 25 -23.04 18.17 0.65
N VAL A 26 -23.18 18.04 1.97
CA VAL A 26 -22.18 17.43 2.85
C VAL A 26 -22.60 16.00 3.14
N SER A 27 -21.69 15.05 2.93
CA SER A 27 -21.89 13.63 3.25
C SER A 27 -20.79 13.17 4.20
N GLU A 28 -21.17 12.38 5.20
CA GLU A 28 -20.22 11.77 6.13
C GLU A 28 -19.59 10.52 5.48
N ILE A 29 -18.29 10.34 5.70
CA ILE A 29 -17.52 9.20 5.23
C ILE A 29 -17.25 8.29 6.42
N TYR A 30 -17.66 7.03 6.31
CA TYR A 30 -17.34 5.97 7.26
C TYR A 30 -16.54 4.87 6.57
N GLY A 31 -15.77 4.09 7.31
CA GLY A 31 -15.00 3.03 6.68
C GLY A 31 -14.13 2.19 7.60
N PHE A 32 -13.32 1.34 6.97
CA PHE A 32 -12.35 0.50 7.66
C PHE A 32 -10.94 0.88 7.25
N ARG A 33 -10.07 1.06 8.25
CA ARG A 33 -8.63 1.17 8.05
C ARG A 33 -7.98 -0.18 8.26
N MET A 34 -7.15 -0.57 7.31
CA MET A 34 -6.30 -1.75 7.35
C MET A 34 -4.85 -1.31 7.33
N ALA A 35 -3.97 -2.08 7.96
CA ALA A 35 -2.52 -1.84 7.98
C ALA A 35 -1.78 -3.02 7.35
N PRO A 36 -1.83 -3.19 6.01
CA PRO A 36 -1.13 -4.27 5.34
C PRO A 36 0.39 -4.05 5.35
N VAL A 37 1.11 -5.17 5.44
CA VAL A 37 2.55 -5.24 5.16
C VAL A 37 2.75 -6.20 4.00
N ILE A 38 3.39 -5.70 2.94
CA ILE A 38 3.58 -6.40 1.69
C ILE A 38 5.06 -6.78 1.57
N ALA A 39 5.35 -8.05 1.32
CA ALA A 39 6.69 -8.54 1.07
C ALA A 39 7.08 -8.34 -0.39
N LEU A 40 8.30 -7.86 -0.59
CA LEU A 40 8.99 -7.62 -1.85
C LEU A 40 10.28 -8.43 -1.85
N ASP A 41 10.66 -8.94 -3.00
CA ASP A 41 11.96 -9.55 -3.23
C ASP A 41 12.59 -8.83 -4.39
N ILE A 42 13.75 -8.22 -4.15
CA ILE A 42 14.48 -7.42 -5.14
C ILE A 42 15.72 -8.21 -5.54
N TYR A 43 15.85 -8.48 -6.84
CA TYR A 43 16.96 -9.25 -7.38
C TYR A 43 17.79 -8.41 -8.34
N SER A 44 19.09 -8.66 -8.36
CA SER A 44 20.01 -8.04 -9.31
C SER A 44 21.12 -9.00 -9.70
N PRO A 45 21.45 -9.17 -11.00
CA PRO A 45 22.53 -10.06 -11.41
C PRO A 45 23.90 -9.50 -11.01
N GLU A 46 24.84 -10.40 -10.75
CA GLU A 46 26.26 -10.05 -10.53
C GLU A 46 26.85 -9.39 -11.79
N ASP A 47 26.71 -10.05 -12.94
CA ASP A 47 27.18 -9.54 -14.23
C ASP A 47 26.13 -8.65 -14.91
N GLY A 48 26.54 -7.45 -15.31
CA GLY A 48 25.69 -6.49 -16.03
C GLY A 48 24.56 -5.86 -15.21
N GLY A 49 24.36 -6.27 -13.95
CA GLY A 49 23.31 -5.78 -13.04
C GLY A 49 23.74 -4.81 -11.95
N ASN A 50 25.00 -4.38 -11.91
CA ASN A 50 25.59 -3.64 -10.80
C ASN A 50 25.55 -4.40 -9.45
N GLY A 51 25.37 -5.73 -9.46
CA GLY A 51 25.39 -6.58 -8.27
C GLY A 51 24.49 -6.07 -7.14
N ALA A 52 25.03 -6.00 -5.93
CA ALA A 52 24.31 -5.53 -4.75
C ALA A 52 23.80 -4.07 -4.87
N GLU A 53 24.48 -3.20 -5.61
CA GLU A 53 24.02 -1.82 -5.85
C GLU A 53 22.77 -1.79 -6.73
N GLY A 54 22.62 -2.77 -7.64
CA GLY A 54 21.39 -2.93 -8.43
C GLY A 54 20.16 -3.21 -7.56
N CYS A 55 20.32 -3.94 -6.45
CA CYS A 55 19.23 -4.13 -5.47
C CYS A 55 18.84 -2.80 -4.80
N LEU A 56 19.81 -1.95 -4.45
CA LEU A 56 19.55 -0.63 -3.87
C LEU A 56 18.84 0.29 -4.87
N ALA A 57 19.27 0.28 -6.14
CA ALA A 57 18.60 1.02 -7.21
C ALA A 57 17.15 0.54 -7.39
N GLY A 58 16.92 -0.78 -7.37
CA GLY A 58 15.59 -1.37 -7.40
C GLY A 58 14.70 -0.91 -6.23
N ALA A 59 15.24 -0.87 -5.01
CA ALA A 59 14.52 -0.34 -3.85
C ALA A 59 14.18 1.15 -3.99
N ALA A 60 15.07 1.95 -4.57
CA ALA A 60 14.81 3.35 -4.88
C ALA A 60 13.69 3.51 -5.91
N SER A 61 13.66 2.67 -6.95
CA SER A 61 12.57 2.64 -7.95
C SER A 61 11.24 2.25 -7.32
N VAL A 62 11.22 1.23 -6.45
CA VAL A 62 10.04 0.83 -5.69
C VAL A 62 9.54 1.97 -4.80
N SER A 63 10.44 2.64 -4.08
CA SER A 63 10.11 3.83 -3.28
C SER A 63 9.53 4.97 -4.12
N ALA A 64 10.06 5.18 -5.33
CA ALA A 64 9.52 6.18 -6.25
C ALA A 64 8.09 5.86 -6.71
N ALA A 65 7.82 4.58 -7.04
CA ALA A 65 6.51 4.11 -7.45
C ALA A 65 5.43 4.29 -6.35
N PHE A 66 5.81 4.36 -5.07
CA PHE A 66 4.85 4.60 -3.99
C PHE A 66 4.13 5.94 -4.07
N ARG A 67 4.71 6.91 -4.76
CA ARG A 67 4.04 8.20 -5.02
C ARG A 67 2.83 8.06 -5.95
N GLN A 68 2.70 6.94 -6.63
CA GLN A 68 1.61 6.64 -7.58
C GLN A 68 0.58 5.66 -7.01
N LEU A 69 0.63 5.37 -5.70
CA LEU A 69 -0.38 4.52 -5.08
C LEU A 69 -1.77 5.16 -5.18
N PRO A 70 -2.83 4.34 -5.31
CA PRO A 70 -4.19 4.84 -5.29
C PRO A 70 -4.49 5.67 -4.04
N SER A 71 -5.39 6.65 -4.13
CA SER A 71 -5.68 7.60 -3.04
C SER A 71 -6.15 6.95 -1.73
N GLY A 72 -6.76 5.76 -1.80
CA GLY A 72 -7.12 4.94 -0.64
C GLY A 72 -5.97 4.18 0.01
N ILE A 73 -4.74 4.25 -0.52
CA ILE A 73 -3.56 3.56 0.02
C ILE A 73 -2.48 4.60 0.33
N LYS A 74 -1.99 4.60 1.57
CA LYS A 74 -0.90 5.46 2.02
C LYS A 74 0.30 4.60 2.39
N ALA A 75 1.39 4.69 1.62
CA ALA A 75 2.66 4.10 2.01
C ALA A 75 3.17 4.74 3.32
N ARG A 76 3.73 3.93 4.21
CA ARG A 76 4.27 4.34 5.50
C ARG A 76 5.78 4.21 5.54
N ALA A 77 6.30 3.03 5.20
CA ALA A 77 7.74 2.79 5.16
C ALA A 77 8.08 1.62 4.23
N LEU A 78 9.22 1.74 3.54
CA LEU A 78 9.95 0.64 2.93
C LEU A 78 11.07 0.23 3.87
N SER A 79 11.09 -1.03 4.29
CA SER A 79 12.22 -1.63 5.00
C SER A 79 12.93 -2.58 4.05
N CYS A 80 14.26 -2.45 3.93
CA CYS A 80 15.08 -3.37 3.16
C CYS A 80 15.90 -4.22 4.13
N GLY A 81 15.89 -5.53 3.90
CA GLY A 81 16.74 -6.48 4.60
C GLY A 81 18.16 -6.50 4.05
N GLU A 82 18.95 -7.43 4.56
CA GLU A 82 20.32 -7.65 4.10
C GLU A 82 20.34 -8.21 2.66
N THR A 83 21.15 -7.60 1.80
CA THR A 83 21.40 -8.10 0.44
C THR A 83 22.39 -9.26 0.50
N LYS A 84 22.04 -10.40 -0.11
CA LYS A 84 22.89 -11.59 -0.16
C LYS A 84 23.05 -12.09 -1.58
N PHE A 85 24.24 -12.58 -1.91
CA PHE A 85 24.45 -13.30 -3.16
C PHE A 85 23.95 -14.73 -3.03
N ASP A 86 23.12 -15.15 -3.97
CA ASP A 86 22.70 -16.55 -4.13
C ASP A 86 23.46 -17.16 -5.32
N GLY A 87 24.46 -17.98 -5.00
CA GLY A 87 25.27 -18.68 -6.00
C GLY A 87 24.51 -19.72 -6.82
N THR A 88 23.29 -20.11 -6.41
CA THR A 88 22.43 -21.00 -7.20
C THR A 88 21.82 -20.26 -8.39
N THR A 89 21.41 -19.02 -8.18
CA THR A 89 20.75 -18.19 -9.19
C THR A 89 21.71 -17.23 -9.88
N GLY A 90 22.90 -16.98 -9.31
CA GLY A 90 23.84 -15.98 -9.81
C GLY A 90 23.36 -14.54 -9.56
N MET A 91 22.49 -14.35 -8.57
CA MET A 91 21.81 -13.10 -8.29
C MET A 91 22.08 -12.62 -6.86
N PHE A 92 22.19 -11.31 -6.69
CA PHE A 92 21.96 -10.67 -5.41
C PHE A 92 20.46 -10.63 -5.14
N HIS A 93 20.07 -10.96 -3.92
CA HIS A 93 18.70 -10.93 -3.41
C HIS A 93 18.63 -10.02 -2.19
N MET A 94 17.67 -9.11 -2.18
CA MET A 94 17.34 -8.25 -1.07
C MET A 94 15.85 -8.38 -0.75
N PRO A 95 15.47 -9.03 0.36
CA PRO A 95 14.09 -9.00 0.81
C PRO A 95 13.72 -7.59 1.29
N ALA A 96 12.50 -7.16 1.05
CA ALA A 96 12.00 -5.87 1.49
C ALA A 96 10.54 -5.98 1.95
N GLU A 97 10.12 -5.04 2.79
CA GLU A 97 8.75 -4.94 3.28
C GLU A 97 8.22 -3.53 3.08
N LEU A 98 7.03 -3.43 2.51
CA LEU A 98 6.26 -2.21 2.42
C LEU A 98 5.13 -2.23 3.46
N SER A 99 5.16 -1.29 4.39
CA SER A 99 4.03 -1.02 5.28
C SER A 99 3.15 0.09 4.70
N CYS A 100 1.83 -0.13 4.71
CA CYS A 100 0.84 0.83 4.23
C CYS A 100 -0.34 0.95 5.20
N ASP A 101 -1.09 2.03 5.07
CA ASP A 101 -2.49 2.10 5.49
C ASP A 101 -3.38 1.98 4.23
N ALA A 102 -4.42 1.16 4.30
CA ALA A 102 -5.45 1.05 3.27
C ALA A 102 -6.82 1.43 3.86
N PHE A 103 -7.57 2.26 3.15
CA PHE A 103 -8.85 2.81 3.58
C PHE A 103 -9.98 2.32 2.67
N PHE A 104 -10.96 1.64 3.26
CA PHE A 104 -12.16 1.17 2.58
C PHE A 104 -13.33 2.03 3.07
N THR A 105 -13.79 2.95 2.23
CA THR A 105 -14.76 3.98 2.63
C THR A 105 -16.14 3.76 2.03
N ARG A 106 -17.17 4.22 2.74
CA ARG A 106 -18.56 4.37 2.32
C ARG A 106 -19.02 5.78 2.60
N GLU A 107 -19.84 6.32 1.70
CA GLU A 107 -20.53 7.59 1.90
C GLU A 107 -21.92 7.29 2.47
N MET A 108 -22.27 7.95 3.57
CA MET A 108 -23.61 7.93 4.13
C MET A 108 -24.35 9.17 3.64
N ASN A 109 -25.53 8.97 3.04
CA ASN A 109 -26.37 10.09 2.65
C ASN A 109 -26.95 10.75 3.92
N ALA A 110 -26.57 11.99 4.19
CA ALA A 110 -26.99 12.72 5.38
C ALA A 110 -28.51 12.97 5.46
N GLN A 111 -29.23 12.90 4.33
CA GLN A 111 -30.67 13.15 4.24
C GLN A 111 -31.51 11.87 4.40
N THR A 112 -31.03 10.73 3.91
CA THR A 112 -31.78 9.45 3.97
C THR A 112 -31.25 8.47 5.01
N GLY A 113 -30.01 8.65 5.48
CA GLY A 113 -29.34 7.74 6.41
C GLY A 113 -28.89 6.42 5.77
N GLU A 114 -28.97 6.31 4.45
CA GLU A 114 -28.60 5.10 3.71
C GLU A 114 -27.08 5.07 3.40
N PHE A 115 -26.49 3.88 3.49
CA PHE A 115 -25.10 3.63 3.12
C PHE A 115 -25.01 3.04 1.71
N TYR A 116 -24.10 3.56 0.88
CA TYR A 116 -23.71 2.91 -0.37
C TYR A 116 -22.49 2.00 -0.19
N ASP A 117 -22.29 1.05 -1.10
CA ASP A 117 -21.42 -0.12 -0.94
C ASP A 117 -19.93 0.17 -0.65
N PHE A 118 -19.18 -0.80 -0.10
CA PHE A 118 -17.74 -0.62 0.20
C PHE A 118 -16.96 -0.52 -1.10
N VAL A 119 -16.40 0.66 -1.41
CA VAL A 119 -15.49 0.83 -2.53
C VAL A 119 -14.10 1.09 -1.98
N LEU A 120 -13.15 0.23 -2.32
CA LEU A 120 -11.73 0.61 -2.23
C LEU A 120 -11.53 1.74 -3.24
N LYS A 121 -11.38 2.99 -2.76
CA LYS A 121 -11.13 4.14 -3.64
C LYS A 121 -9.72 3.99 -4.23
N GLY A 122 -9.67 3.30 -5.36
CA GLY A 122 -8.48 3.02 -6.13
C GLY A 122 -8.83 2.36 -7.44
N VAL A 123 -9.46 3.12 -8.34
CA VAL A 123 -9.47 2.76 -9.75
C VAL A 123 -8.04 2.99 -10.24
N LEU A 124 -7.38 1.95 -10.76
CA LEU A 124 -6.22 2.14 -11.63
C LEU A 124 -6.74 2.92 -12.84
N GLY A 125 -6.40 4.21 -12.91
CA GLY A 125 -6.51 4.99 -14.14
C GLY A 125 -5.50 4.52 -15.16
#